data_AF-A0A9Q4KRQ4-F1
#
_entry.id   AF-A0A9Q4KRQ4-F1
#
_cell.length_a   1.000
_cell.length_b   1.000
_cell.length_c   1.000
_cell.angle_alpha   90.00
_cell.angle_beta   90.00
_cell.angle_gamma   90.00
#
_symmetry.space_group_name_H-M   'P 1'
#
loop_
_entity.id
_entity.type
_entity.pdbx_description
1 polymer ?
#
loop_
_entity_poly.entity_id
_entity_poly.type
_entity_poly.pdbx_seq_one_letter_code
_entity_poly.pdbx_strand_id
1 'polypeptide(L)'
;MFGSGFGDSQADMTPVKEHIVCYDGGKGVIKESLTLLPASSIKGAILHRSIYHLNLLDYKFIGDSDTHNNLITIFGTQKGNKEFLDGKKGKILMSDLFIEVDDERVFEHVAIDRFRGGAKEGALFQEKTSIYNKSINLDILSL
;
A
#
# COMPACT_ATOMS: atom_id res chain seq x y z
N MET A 1 4.71 -2.66 -0.53
CA MET A 1 4.64 -4.12 -0.34
C MET A 1 3.75 -4.36 0.86
N PHE A 2 2.70 -5.17 0.70
CA PHE A 2 1.74 -5.46 1.76
C PHE A 2 2.10 -6.82 2.34
N GLY A 3 3.13 -6.83 3.19
CA GLY A 3 3.62 -8.05 3.82
C GLY A 3 2.80 -8.40 5.04
N SER A 4 2.58 -9.70 5.26
CA SER A 4 1.89 -10.24 6.45
C SER A 4 2.68 -10.01 7.74
N GLY A 5 3.96 -9.62 7.64
CA GLY A 5 4.88 -9.58 8.77
C GLY A 5 5.46 -10.95 9.12
N PHE A 6 5.06 -12.00 8.40
CA PHE A 6 5.46 -13.38 8.63
C PHE A 6 5.92 -14.05 7.32
N GLY A 7 6.84 -14.99 7.47
CA GLY A 7 7.30 -15.86 6.40
C GLY A 7 6.51 -17.17 6.31
N ASP A 8 6.86 -17.97 5.33
CA ASP A 8 6.44 -19.36 5.21
C ASP A 8 7.66 -20.28 4.98
N SER A 9 7.43 -21.52 4.53
CA SER A 9 8.52 -22.47 4.26
C SER A 9 9.42 -22.10 3.09
N GLN A 10 9.05 -21.09 2.30
CA GLN A 10 9.76 -20.68 1.08
C GLN A 10 10.31 -19.25 1.12
N ALA A 11 9.79 -18.37 1.99
CA ALA A 11 10.22 -16.98 2.05
C ALA A 11 10.10 -16.40 3.47
N ASP A 12 10.96 -15.43 3.79
CA ASP A 12 10.96 -14.70 5.07
C ASP A 12 9.76 -13.75 5.19
N MET A 13 9.19 -13.33 4.06
CA MET A 13 8.02 -12.46 4.00
C MET A 13 7.04 -12.92 2.92
N THR A 14 5.78 -12.96 3.29
CA THR A 14 4.66 -13.31 2.41
C THR A 14 3.68 -12.15 2.27
N PRO A 15 2.88 -12.09 1.18
CA PRO A 15 1.81 -11.10 1.05
C PRO A 15 0.75 -11.29 2.14
N VAL A 16 0.07 -10.22 2.55
CA VAL A 16 -1.13 -10.33 3.41
C VAL A 16 -2.22 -11.07 2.65
N LYS A 17 -2.76 -12.13 3.24
CA LYS A 17 -3.89 -12.89 2.70
C LYS A 17 -5.06 -12.90 3.68
N GLU A 18 -6.27 -12.81 3.15
CA GLU A 18 -7.51 -12.87 3.93
C GLU A 18 -8.56 -13.81 3.33
N HIS A 19 -9.47 -14.28 4.19
CA HIS A 19 -10.68 -15.00 3.79
C HIS A 19 -11.85 -14.04 3.78
N ILE A 20 -12.66 -14.04 2.72
CA ILE A 20 -13.85 -13.19 2.61
C ILE A 20 -15.10 -14.01 2.36
N VAL A 21 -16.24 -13.48 2.80
CA VAL A 21 -17.56 -14.02 2.47
C VAL A 21 -18.11 -13.23 1.28
N CYS A 22 -18.26 -13.90 0.14
CA CYS A 22 -18.93 -13.35 -1.04
C CYS A 22 -20.39 -13.76 -1.02
N TYR A 23 -21.31 -12.80 -1.13
CA TYR A 23 -22.74 -13.07 -1.24
C TYR A 23 -23.13 -13.07 -2.72
N ASP A 24 -23.49 -14.24 -3.24
CA ASP A 24 -24.02 -14.40 -4.60
C ASP A 24 -25.38 -15.12 -4.53
N GLY A 25 -26.40 -14.56 -5.16
CA GLY A 25 -27.76 -15.12 -5.17
C GLY A 25 -28.38 -15.37 -3.79
N GLY A 26 -27.99 -14.61 -2.75
CA GLY A 26 -28.48 -14.78 -1.38
C GLY A 26 -27.80 -15.91 -0.58
N LYS A 27 -26.75 -16.54 -1.13
CA LYS A 27 -25.92 -17.51 -0.42
C LYS A 27 -24.52 -16.94 -0.21
N GLY A 28 -24.01 -17.06 1.01
CA GLY A 28 -22.63 -16.70 1.35
C GLY A 28 -21.69 -17.84 0.94
N VAL A 29 -20.71 -17.55 0.10
CA VAL A 29 -19.61 -18.45 -0.27
C VAL A 29 -18.33 -17.88 0.30
N ILE A 30 -17.58 -18.70 1.02
CA ILE A 30 -16.26 -18.30 1.53
C ILE A 30 -15.25 -18.43 0.39
N LYS A 31 -14.53 -17.33 0.11
CA LYS A 31 -13.32 -17.36 -0.70
C LYS A 31 -12.12 -17.29 0.23
N GLU A 32 -11.19 -18.23 0.03
CA GLU A 32 -10.06 -18.39 0.92
C GLU A 32 -8.78 -17.82 0.32
N SER A 33 -7.88 -17.33 1.19
CA SER A 33 -6.49 -17.01 0.84
C SER A 33 -6.33 -15.97 -0.29
N LEU A 34 -7.17 -14.93 -0.30
CA LEU A 34 -7.07 -13.83 -1.27
C LEU A 34 -6.00 -12.84 -0.83
N THR A 35 -5.20 -12.33 -1.78
CA THR A 35 -4.24 -11.26 -1.48
C THR A 35 -4.99 -9.96 -1.18
N LEU A 36 -4.69 -9.35 -0.03
CA LEU A 36 -5.26 -8.07 0.40
C LEU A 36 -4.41 -6.90 -0.15
N LEU A 37 -5.08 -5.95 -0.81
CA LEU A 37 -4.55 -4.62 -1.05
C LEU A 37 -5.29 -3.62 -0.17
N PRO A 38 -4.66 -3.11 0.91
CA PRO A 38 -5.32 -2.20 1.83
C PRO A 38 -5.63 -0.86 1.16
N ALA A 39 -6.87 -0.39 1.29
CA ALA A 39 -7.32 0.93 0.86
C ALA A 39 -6.45 2.03 1.45
N SER A 40 -6.06 1.91 2.72
CA SER A 40 -5.17 2.85 3.40
C SER A 40 -3.83 3.03 2.69
N SER A 41 -3.26 1.93 2.18
CA SER A 41 -2.00 1.95 1.45
C SER A 41 -2.13 2.57 0.07
N ILE A 42 -3.18 2.19 -0.68
CA ILE A 42 -3.48 2.77 -1.99
C ILE A 42 -3.74 4.28 -1.82
N LYS A 43 -4.55 4.65 -0.84
CA LYS A 43 -4.87 6.03 -0.46
C LYS A 43 -3.62 6.85 -0.15
N GLY A 44 -2.72 6.31 0.68
CA GLY A 44 -1.45 6.95 1.01
C GLY A 44 -0.54 7.14 -0.20
N ALA A 45 -0.43 6.13 -1.06
CA ALA A 45 0.39 6.20 -2.28
C ALA A 45 -0.13 7.25 -3.28
N ILE A 46 -1.46 7.30 -3.50
CA ILE A 46 -2.10 8.29 -4.38
C ILE A 46 -1.92 9.70 -3.81
N LEU A 47 -2.16 9.89 -2.51
CA LEU A 47 -1.99 11.19 -1.84
C LEU A 47 -0.54 11.68 -1.99
N HIS A 48 0.43 10.85 -1.64
CA HIS A 48 1.85 11.20 -1.68
C HIS A 48 2.31 11.57 -3.09
N ARG A 49 1.94 10.77 -4.11
CA ARG A 49 2.28 11.05 -5.51
C ARG A 49 1.59 12.31 -6.02
N SER A 50 0.32 12.53 -5.67
CA SER A 50 -0.43 13.72 -6.08
C SER A 50 0.19 14.99 -5.49
N ILE A 51 0.54 14.99 -4.19
CA ILE A 51 1.22 16.12 -3.54
C ILE A 51 2.57 16.40 -4.22
N TYR A 52 3.36 15.36 -4.50
CA TYR A 52 4.64 15.51 -5.18
C TYR A 52 4.47 16.21 -6.54
N HIS A 53 3.54 15.75 -7.38
CA HIS A 53 3.33 16.35 -8.71
C HIS A 53 2.77 17.77 -8.64
N LEU A 54 1.88 18.08 -7.69
CA LEU A 54 1.40 19.45 -7.49
C LEU A 54 2.53 20.38 -7.07
N ASN A 55 3.36 19.98 -6.10
CA ASN A 55 4.53 20.77 -5.70
C ASN A 55 5.50 20.96 -6.86
N LEU A 56 5.73 19.93 -7.68
CA LEU A 56 6.59 20.03 -8.85
C LEU A 56 6.06 21.03 -9.89
N LEU A 57 4.75 21.03 -10.17
CA LEU A 57 4.12 21.95 -11.11
C LEU A 57 4.27 23.42 -10.68
N ASP A 58 4.28 23.67 -9.37
CA ASP A 58 4.41 24.99 -8.79
C ASP A 58 5.85 25.33 -8.35
N TYR A 59 6.84 24.53 -8.78
CA TYR A 59 8.26 24.72 -8.47
C TYR A 59 8.55 24.82 -6.97
N LYS A 60 7.82 24.08 -6.15
CA LYS A 60 7.99 24.02 -4.69
C LYS A 60 8.91 22.85 -4.33
N PHE A 61 10.01 23.15 -3.66
CA PHE A 61 11.06 22.22 -3.29
C PHE A 61 11.30 22.16 -1.78
N ILE A 62 12.24 21.31 -1.36
CA ILE A 62 12.63 21.19 0.04
C ILE A 62 13.16 22.54 0.53
N GLY A 63 12.56 23.07 1.60
CA GLY A 63 12.90 24.37 2.18
C GLY A 63 11.82 25.44 1.97
N ASP A 64 10.90 25.22 1.04
CA ASP A 64 9.78 26.14 0.83
C ASP A 64 8.72 25.97 1.91
N SER A 65 8.21 27.08 2.44
CA SER A 65 7.26 27.10 3.56
C SER A 65 5.81 26.80 3.16
N ASP A 66 5.49 26.83 1.87
CA ASP A 66 4.11 26.91 1.38
C ASP A 66 3.76 25.72 0.45
N THR A 67 4.06 24.50 0.89
CA THR A 67 3.82 23.27 0.11
C THR A 67 2.33 22.95 -0.05
N HIS A 68 1.96 22.27 -1.13
CA HIS A 68 0.59 21.83 -1.38
C HIS A 68 0.12 20.81 -0.34
N ASN A 69 -0.64 21.30 0.63
CA ASN A 69 -1.41 20.50 1.59
C ASN A 69 -2.91 20.41 1.21
N ASN A 70 -3.30 20.97 0.07
CA ASN A 70 -4.70 21.18 -0.32
C ASN A 70 -5.50 19.86 -0.53
N LEU A 71 -4.80 18.77 -0.85
CA LEU A 71 -5.40 17.43 -1.00
C LEU A 71 -5.84 16.83 0.34
N ILE A 72 -5.41 17.38 1.48
CA ILE A 72 -5.86 16.95 2.81
C ILE A 72 -7.38 17.05 2.94
N THR A 73 -8.04 17.97 2.24
CA THR A 73 -9.52 18.05 2.26
C THR A 73 -10.18 16.85 1.58
N ILE A 74 -9.55 16.27 0.56
CA ILE A 74 -10.05 15.09 -0.16
C ILE A 74 -9.79 13.84 0.68
N PHE A 75 -8.58 13.69 1.21
CA PHE A 75 -8.13 12.45 1.86
C PHE A 75 -8.37 12.42 3.37
N GLY A 76 -8.53 13.57 4.02
CA GLY A 76 -8.70 13.72 5.46
C GLY A 76 -7.40 14.01 6.20
N THR A 77 -7.53 14.40 7.46
CA THR A 77 -6.42 14.75 8.37
C THR A 77 -6.59 14.05 9.72
N GLN A 78 -5.48 13.60 10.28
CA GLN A 78 -5.41 13.05 11.62
C GLN A 78 -5.41 14.17 12.67
N LYS A 79 -6.14 13.96 13.77
CA LYS A 79 -6.13 14.87 14.93
C LYS A 79 -4.72 14.98 15.52
N GLY A 80 -4.29 16.20 15.88
CA GLY A 80 -2.98 16.45 16.48
C GLY A 80 -1.86 16.72 15.47
N ASN A 81 -2.20 16.97 14.20
CA ASN A 81 -1.24 17.53 13.24
C ASN A 81 -0.98 19.01 13.59
N LYS A 82 0.27 19.47 13.46
CA LYS A 82 0.69 20.85 13.79
C LYS A 82 -0.15 21.92 13.07
N GLU A 83 -0.60 21.63 11.86
CA GLU A 83 -1.46 22.54 11.06
C GLU A 83 -2.96 22.26 11.22
N PHE A 84 -3.34 21.09 11.73
CA PHE A 84 -4.74 20.65 11.87
C PHE A 84 -4.97 20.06 13.26
N LEU A 85 -5.25 20.95 14.22
CA LEU A 85 -5.51 20.58 15.62
C LEU A 85 -6.70 19.63 15.74
N ASP A 86 -7.73 19.86 14.92
CA ASP A 86 -8.90 18.98 14.79
C ASP A 86 -8.75 18.06 13.58
N GLY A 87 -8.90 16.76 13.81
CA GLY A 87 -8.95 15.77 12.73
C GLY A 87 -10.19 15.98 11.88
N LYS A 88 -10.05 15.91 10.55
CA LYS A 88 -11.17 16.03 9.61
C LYS A 88 -11.28 14.78 8.75
N LYS A 89 -12.50 14.28 8.61
CA LYS A 89 -12.83 13.22 7.66
C LYS A 89 -12.57 13.72 6.24
N GLY A 90 -11.96 12.88 5.40
CA GLY A 90 -11.84 13.15 3.98
C GLY A 90 -13.19 13.08 3.26
N LYS A 91 -13.24 13.59 2.03
CA LYS A 91 -14.41 13.55 1.15
C LYS A 91 -14.56 12.26 0.35
N ILE A 92 -13.56 11.37 0.41
CA ILE A 92 -13.62 10.07 -0.29
C ILE A 92 -13.50 8.90 0.68
N LEU A 93 -14.23 7.83 0.38
CA LEU A 93 -14.06 6.50 0.95
C LEU A 93 -13.50 5.57 -0.12
N MET A 94 -12.59 4.71 0.28
CA MET A 94 -11.95 3.70 -0.56
C MET A 94 -12.08 2.36 0.15
N SER A 95 -12.43 1.33 -0.60
CA SER A 95 -12.58 -0.03 -0.07
C SER A 95 -11.30 -0.84 -0.26
N ASP A 96 -11.04 -1.75 0.66
CA ASP A 96 -9.99 -2.75 0.52
C ASP A 96 -10.28 -3.64 -0.69
N LEU A 97 -9.22 -4.14 -1.34
CA LEU A 97 -9.34 -5.04 -2.47
C LEU A 97 -8.83 -6.42 -2.11
N PHE A 98 -9.58 -7.44 -2.50
CA PHE A 98 -9.25 -8.84 -2.27
C PHE A 98 -9.10 -9.53 -3.63
N ILE A 99 -7.88 -9.97 -3.93
CA ILE A 99 -7.53 -10.44 -5.26
C ILE A 99 -7.13 -11.91 -5.20
N GLU A 100 -7.76 -12.69 -6.08
CA GLU A 100 -7.28 -14.02 -6.44
C GLU A 100 -6.15 -13.84 -7.46
N VAL A 101 -4.95 -14.22 -7.06
CA VAL A 101 -3.72 -13.96 -7.80
C VAL A 101 -3.48 -15.08 -8.82
N ASP A 102 -2.84 -14.74 -9.94
CA ASP A 102 -2.57 -15.72 -11.00
C ASP A 102 -1.38 -16.63 -10.63
N ASP A 103 -0.41 -16.09 -9.88
CA ASP A 103 0.84 -16.78 -9.50
C ASP A 103 1.49 -16.09 -8.29
N GLU A 104 2.47 -16.75 -7.66
CA GLU A 104 3.34 -16.18 -6.63
C GLU A 104 4.80 -16.47 -6.95
N ARG A 105 5.69 -15.49 -6.75
CA ARG A 105 7.14 -15.68 -6.97
C ARG A 105 7.95 -15.25 -5.79
N VAL A 106 9.02 -15.99 -5.53
CA VAL A 106 10.02 -15.66 -4.52
C VAL A 106 11.15 -14.86 -5.16
N PHE A 107 11.47 -13.72 -4.58
CA PHE A 107 12.60 -12.86 -4.91
C PHE A 107 13.63 -12.94 -3.80
N GLU A 108 14.89 -13.03 -4.21
CA GLU A 108 16.02 -13.05 -3.29
C GLU A 108 16.64 -11.66 -3.22
N HIS A 109 16.84 -11.18 -2.00
CA HIS A 109 17.45 -9.90 -1.69
C HIS A 109 18.76 -10.17 -0.96
N VAL A 110 19.86 -9.58 -1.47
CA VAL A 110 21.16 -9.59 -0.80
C VAL A 110 21.67 -8.16 -0.68
N ALA A 111 22.03 -7.75 0.53
CA ALA A 111 22.78 -6.51 0.71
C ALA A 111 24.27 -6.78 0.55
N ILE A 112 24.93 -6.04 -0.34
CA ILE A 112 26.37 -6.16 -0.59
C ILE A 112 27.13 -5.15 0.28
N ASP A 113 28.15 -5.61 1.01
CA ASP A 113 29.10 -4.76 1.69
C ASP A 113 30.00 -4.05 0.65
N ARG A 114 29.86 -2.73 0.55
CA ARG A 114 30.59 -1.91 -0.42
C ARG A 114 32.09 -1.78 -0.12
N PHE A 115 32.55 -2.16 1.07
CA PHE A 115 33.98 -2.13 1.44
C PHE A 115 34.68 -3.46 1.16
N ARG A 116 34.01 -4.59 1.41
CA ARG A 116 34.59 -5.93 1.27
C ARG A 116 34.17 -6.64 -0.02
N GLY A 117 33.16 -6.14 -0.72
CA GLY A 117 32.62 -6.74 -1.94
C GLY A 117 31.85 -8.05 -1.74
N GLY A 118 31.71 -8.52 -0.49
CA GLY A 118 30.94 -9.71 -0.12
C GLY A 118 29.52 -9.39 0.31
N ALA A 119 28.68 -10.42 0.45
CA ALA A 119 27.36 -10.27 1.06
C ALA A 119 27.50 -9.82 2.52
N LYS A 120 26.64 -8.89 2.94
CA LYS A 120 26.54 -8.48 4.34
C LYS A 120 25.88 -9.61 5.12
N GLU A 121 26.55 -10.04 6.19
CA GLU A 121 26.04 -11.08 7.08
C GLU A 121 24.66 -10.71 7.64
N GLY A 122 23.72 -11.67 7.58
CA GLY A 122 22.33 -11.46 8.01
C GLY A 122 21.49 -10.57 7.08
N ALA A 123 21.97 -10.23 5.89
CA ALA A 123 21.24 -9.41 4.93
C ALA A 123 20.82 -10.17 3.67
N LEU A 124 20.70 -11.51 3.79
CA LEU A 124 19.97 -12.33 2.84
C LEU A 124 18.50 -12.35 3.30
N PHE A 125 17.58 -12.07 2.38
CA PHE A 125 16.16 -12.01 2.67
C PHE A 125 15.37 -12.50 1.47
N GLN A 126 14.38 -13.35 1.70
CA GLN A 126 13.51 -13.89 0.66
C GLN A 126 12.11 -13.27 0.79
N GLU A 127 11.63 -12.69 -0.30
CA GLU A 127 10.31 -12.08 -0.39
C GLU A 127 9.44 -12.87 -1.37
N LYS A 128 8.26 -13.30 -0.94
CA LYS A 128 7.24 -13.83 -1.84
C LYS A 128 6.28 -12.71 -2.26
N THR A 129 6.02 -12.59 -3.56
CA THR A 129 5.15 -11.56 -4.13
C THR A 129 4.05 -12.15 -5.00
N SER A 130 2.87 -11.56 -4.90
CA SER A 130 1.68 -11.90 -5.70
C SER A 130 1.77 -11.34 -7.12
N ILE A 131 1.41 -12.16 -8.12
CA ILE A 131 1.32 -11.77 -9.52
C ILE A 131 -0.14 -11.73 -9.94
N TYR A 132 -0.53 -10.62 -10.57
CA TYR A 132 -1.87 -10.44 -11.12
C TYR A 132 -1.76 -9.69 -12.44
N ASN A 133 -2.24 -10.31 -13.52
CA ASN A 133 -2.02 -9.83 -14.90
C ASN A 133 -3.24 -9.14 -15.52
N LYS A 134 -4.25 -8.81 -14.70
CA LYS A 134 -5.50 -8.19 -15.15
C LYS A 134 -5.64 -6.79 -14.54
N SER A 135 -6.59 -6.03 -15.06
CA SER A 135 -6.95 -4.73 -14.48
C SER A 135 -7.59 -4.90 -13.11
N ILE A 136 -7.25 -4.00 -12.20
CA ILE A 136 -7.83 -3.92 -10.86
C ILE A 136 -8.88 -2.80 -10.86
N ASN A 137 -10.09 -3.12 -10.42
CA ASN A 137 -11.12 -2.11 -10.20
C ASN A 137 -11.03 -1.61 -8.76
N LEU A 138 -11.03 -0.29 -8.61
CA LEU A 138 -10.94 0.38 -7.31
C LEU A 138 -12.21 1.19 -7.09
N ASP A 139 -12.96 0.84 -6.05
CA ASP A 139 -14.18 1.56 -5.69
C ASP A 139 -13.85 2.79 -4.84
N ILE A 140 -14.24 3.95 -5.36
CA ILE A 140 -14.08 5.24 -4.67
C ILE A 140 -15.45 5.90 -4.58
N LEU A 141 -15.91 6.12 -3.35
CA LEU A 141 -17.17 6.80 -3.07
C LEU A 141 -16.90 8.22 -2.58
N SER A 142 -17.55 9.22 -3.19
CA SER A 142 -17.56 10.59 -2.68
C SER A 142 -18.65 10.77 -1.62
N LEU A 143 -18.32 11.52 -0.56
CA LEU A 143 -19.19 11.88 0.56
C LEU A 143 -19.80 13.28 0.40
#